data_AF-A0A8J7XN60-F1
#
_entry.id   AF-A0A8J7XN60-F1
#
_cell.length_a   1.000
_cell.length_b   1.000
_cell.length_c   1.000
_cell.angle_alpha   90.00
_cell.angle_beta   90.00
_cell.angle_gamma   90.00
#
_symmetry.space_group_name_H-M   'P 1'
#
loop_
_entity.id
_entity.type
_entity.pdbx_description
1 polymer ?
#
loop_
_entity_poly.entity_id
_entity_poly.type
_entity_poly.pdbx_seq_one_letter_code
_entity_poly.pdbx_strand_id
1 'polypeptide(L)'
;MKLYLKIGRVTALVLLMSVIPVGSSDEIRISENTSDQGDPAIYGDIIVWEDKRNGNWDIYGYDLSTEREFQITMDTSAQNDPAIYGDIVVWEDKRNGNWDIYGYDLSESIEFQITTDPSSQKDPAIYGDIVVWEDKRNGNWDIYGYDLSESIEFQITKERNLPGISSSGSTGPGIYRSTVSWIENGKEELNIYGYSLITMRKFQITTRRSFKEDLAIYGDIVVWRDRKYTFPEIYGCNFYTRKEFRVTEEESWKENPAIYGDIIVWEDKRNGNWDIYGYDLSTEREFQITEDASDQRYPSVYGDVVVWQDGRNGNWDIYGYHLPVAEAESLDTDGDGIVDSQDNCYNPDCNIVDSRGCPRDLDGDGLIDCEDSCPTTPGTSVNLGCPVSDKDNDRINDEQDACYNPDCGIVDSRGCPEDTDGDGLNDCDDICPAEFGTLENNGCPPSARGSDRDNDGIPDDQDGCYNPGCLVIDLQGCPKDSDDDGLNDCEDKCPLETGQKSNNGCPISKPHDDTDEDTSQTTAFPRGTLIMICTLLFCIFLMLYIVAKRGIAESIREYLILITFAISVLLIFILTRDEEDFRRALISIAGGIIAAVFVSVIIRTAEKS
;
A
#
# COMPACT_ATOMS: atom_id res chain seq x y z
N MET A 1 -47.38 -62.14 -7.89
CA MET A 1 -46.08 -62.23 -7.19
C MET A 1 -44.99 -62.28 -8.26
N LYS A 2 -43.97 -61.40 -8.16
CA LYS A 2 -42.88 -61.09 -9.12
C LYS A 2 -43.31 -60.15 -10.27
N LEU A 3 -43.16 -58.84 -10.09
CA LEU A 3 -41.98 -57.97 -10.34
C LEU A 3 -41.48 -58.00 -11.79
N TYR A 4 -41.73 -56.91 -12.52
CA TYR A 4 -41.19 -56.60 -13.83
C TYR A 4 -39.74 -56.14 -13.69
N LEU A 5 -38.80 -56.81 -14.38
CA LEU A 5 -37.48 -56.26 -14.70
C LEU A 5 -37.42 -56.07 -16.21
N LYS A 6 -37.31 -54.83 -16.67
CA LYS A 6 -37.16 -54.47 -18.08
C LYS A 6 -35.67 -54.28 -18.35
N ILE A 7 -35.17 -55.11 -19.25
CA ILE A 7 -33.77 -55.15 -19.71
C ILE A 7 -33.47 -53.87 -20.51
N GLY A 8 -32.47 -53.11 -20.06
CA GLY A 8 -31.85 -52.01 -20.79
C GLY A 8 -30.40 -52.37 -21.10
N ARG A 9 -30.03 -52.28 -22.38
CA ARG A 9 -28.69 -52.57 -22.92
C ARG A 9 -27.64 -51.65 -22.29
N VAL A 10 -26.61 -52.23 -21.67
CA VAL A 10 -25.34 -51.54 -21.40
C VAL A 10 -24.40 -51.88 -22.56
N THR A 11 -24.24 -50.94 -23.49
CA THR A 11 -23.08 -50.91 -24.38
C THR A 11 -21.88 -50.55 -23.51
N ALA A 12 -21.03 -51.53 -23.24
CA ALA A 12 -19.72 -51.30 -22.64
C ALA A 12 -18.88 -50.48 -23.64
N LEU A 13 -18.79 -49.18 -23.40
CA LEU A 13 -17.74 -48.35 -23.96
C LEU A 13 -16.49 -48.72 -23.16
N VAL A 14 -15.67 -49.62 -23.71
CA VAL A 14 -14.31 -49.84 -23.23
C VAL A 14 -13.54 -48.59 -23.65
N LEU A 15 -13.55 -47.58 -22.78
CA LEU A 15 -12.57 -46.51 -22.85
C LEU A 15 -11.23 -47.18 -22.55
N LEU A 16 -10.37 -47.32 -23.56
CA LEU A 16 -8.96 -47.60 -23.30
C LEU A 16 -8.45 -46.45 -22.42
N MET A 17 -8.34 -46.71 -21.11
CA MET A 17 -7.49 -45.90 -20.25
C MET A 17 -6.08 -46.09 -20.79
N SER A 18 -5.56 -45.05 -21.43
CA SER A 18 -4.15 -44.92 -21.67
C SER A 18 -3.49 -44.81 -20.30
N VAL A 19 -3.04 -45.94 -19.77
CA VAL A 19 -1.99 -45.96 -18.74
C VAL A 19 -0.78 -45.41 -19.48
N ILE A 20 -0.42 -44.16 -19.23
CA ILE A 20 0.85 -43.63 -19.74
C ILE A 20 1.92 -44.36 -18.92
N PRO A 21 2.71 -45.28 -19.51
CA PRO A 21 3.85 -45.84 -18.82
C PRO A 21 4.93 -44.76 -18.87
N VAL A 22 5.18 -44.08 -17.75
CA VAL A 22 6.27 -43.11 -17.65
C VAL A 22 7.56 -43.91 -17.50
N GLY A 23 8.19 -44.21 -18.63
CA GLY A 23 9.42 -44.99 -18.69
C GLY A 23 10.65 -44.11 -18.90
N SER A 24 11.42 -43.88 -17.84
CA SER A 24 12.90 -43.88 -17.78
C SER A 24 13.73 -42.98 -18.74
N SER A 25 13.18 -42.12 -19.61
CA SER A 25 13.99 -41.26 -20.50
C SER A 25 14.07 -39.77 -20.14
N ASP A 26 13.28 -39.31 -19.16
CA ASP A 26 13.08 -37.87 -18.94
C ASP A 26 13.55 -37.40 -17.54
N GLU A 27 14.18 -38.29 -16.76
CA GLU A 27 14.83 -37.91 -15.50
C GLU A 27 16.18 -37.22 -15.77
N ILE A 28 16.42 -36.11 -15.07
CA ILE A 28 17.63 -35.29 -15.15
C ILE A 28 18.45 -35.54 -13.89
N ARG A 29 19.71 -35.95 -14.05
CA ARG A 29 20.67 -35.97 -12.95
C ARG A 29 21.23 -34.56 -12.76
N ILE A 30 21.03 -33.97 -11.58
CA ILE A 30 21.37 -32.56 -11.33
C ILE A 30 22.88 -32.39 -11.06
N SER A 31 23.48 -33.31 -10.31
CA SER A 31 24.93 -33.29 -10.05
C SER A 31 25.62 -34.59 -10.45
N GLU A 32 26.82 -34.47 -11.01
CA GLU A 32 27.70 -35.60 -11.33
C GLU A 32 28.66 -35.95 -10.17
N ASN A 33 28.64 -35.18 -9.08
CA ASN A 33 29.51 -35.40 -7.93
C ASN A 33 29.07 -36.65 -7.14
N THR A 34 30.03 -37.43 -6.66
CA THR A 34 29.79 -38.73 -6.01
C THR A 34 29.69 -38.67 -4.48
N SER A 35 29.75 -37.47 -3.88
CA SER A 35 29.46 -37.29 -2.46
C SER A 35 27.96 -37.39 -2.18
N ASP A 36 27.57 -37.50 -0.91
CA ASP A 36 26.14 -37.42 -0.57
C ASP A 36 25.62 -36.01 -0.86
N GLN A 37 24.49 -35.93 -1.54
CA GLN A 37 23.67 -34.74 -1.68
C GLN A 37 22.32 -34.91 -0.97
N GLY A 38 21.77 -33.81 -0.47
CA GLY A 38 20.60 -33.81 0.40
C GLY A 38 19.71 -32.57 0.23
N ASP A 39 18.53 -32.66 0.81
CA ASP A 39 17.47 -31.67 1.00
C ASP A 39 17.34 -30.65 -0.14
N PRO A 40 16.90 -31.07 -1.34
CA PRO A 40 16.77 -30.19 -2.48
C PRO A 40 15.55 -29.26 -2.34
N ALA A 41 15.71 -28.01 -2.75
CA ALA A 41 14.63 -27.04 -2.94
C ALA A 41 14.72 -26.43 -4.35
N ILE A 42 13.58 -26.03 -4.91
CA ILE A 42 13.49 -25.48 -6.27
C ILE A 42 12.60 -24.24 -6.31
N TYR A 43 13.05 -23.22 -7.05
CA TYR A 43 12.24 -22.08 -7.46
C TYR A 43 12.72 -21.59 -8.83
N GLY A 44 11.79 -21.39 -9.76
CA GLY A 44 12.16 -21.05 -11.13
C GLY A 44 13.00 -22.16 -11.76
N ASP A 45 14.07 -21.75 -12.42
CA ASP A 45 15.09 -22.63 -12.99
C ASP A 45 16.20 -23.01 -11.99
N ILE A 46 16.13 -22.55 -10.75
CA ILE A 46 17.20 -22.74 -9.77
C ILE A 46 16.84 -23.86 -8.78
N ILE A 47 17.70 -24.87 -8.73
CA ILE A 47 17.67 -25.94 -7.72
C ILE A 47 18.81 -25.70 -6.74
N VAL A 48 18.54 -25.74 -5.45
CA VAL A 48 19.55 -25.67 -4.38
C VAL A 48 19.52 -26.93 -3.52
N TRP A 49 20.66 -27.36 -3.00
CA TRP A 49 20.76 -28.59 -2.19
C TRP A 49 21.96 -28.55 -1.24
N GLU A 50 21.97 -29.46 -0.26
CA GLU A 50 23.11 -29.74 0.61
C GLU A 50 24.10 -30.71 -0.05
N ASP A 51 25.40 -30.44 -0.02
CA ASP A 51 26.42 -31.27 -0.65
C ASP A 51 27.60 -31.57 0.30
N LYS A 52 27.96 -32.85 0.45
CA LYS A 52 29.07 -33.30 1.32
C LYS A 52 30.47 -33.26 0.68
N ARG A 53 30.64 -32.75 -0.55
CA ARG A 53 31.91 -32.87 -1.29
C ARG A 53 33.12 -32.24 -0.61
N ASN A 54 32.91 -31.29 0.30
CA ASN A 54 33.99 -30.60 1.03
C ASN A 54 34.19 -31.12 2.48
N GLY A 55 33.49 -32.19 2.88
CA GLY A 55 33.68 -32.88 4.17
C GLY A 55 32.68 -32.51 5.27
N ASN A 56 31.93 -31.44 5.05
CA ASN A 56 30.73 -30.94 5.75
C ASN A 56 29.62 -30.76 4.70
N TRP A 57 28.40 -30.49 5.15
CA TRP A 57 27.34 -30.02 4.27
C TRP A 57 27.59 -28.57 3.90
N ASP A 58 27.59 -28.29 2.60
CA ASP A 58 27.63 -26.95 2.00
C ASP A 58 26.42 -26.79 1.07
N ILE A 59 26.02 -25.55 0.75
CA ILE A 59 24.93 -25.30 -0.18
C ILE A 59 25.46 -25.11 -1.60
N TYR A 60 24.90 -25.88 -2.54
CA TYR A 60 25.16 -25.79 -3.97
C TYR A 60 23.87 -25.45 -4.72
N GLY A 61 24.04 -24.94 -5.93
CA GLY A 61 22.96 -24.58 -6.84
C GLY A 61 23.18 -25.15 -8.25
N TYR A 62 22.09 -25.33 -8.97
CA TYR A 62 22.06 -25.72 -10.38
C TYR A 62 21.02 -24.87 -11.09
N ASP A 63 21.44 -24.28 -12.20
CA ASP A 63 20.56 -23.52 -13.08
C ASP A 63 20.15 -24.40 -14.26
N LEU A 64 18.86 -24.78 -14.29
CA LEU A 64 18.23 -25.57 -15.34
C LEU A 64 18.29 -24.89 -16.70
N SER A 65 18.24 -23.56 -16.74
CA SER A 65 18.25 -22.78 -17.99
C SER A 65 19.63 -22.77 -18.65
N THR A 66 20.70 -22.76 -17.85
CA THR A 66 22.08 -22.73 -18.34
C THR A 66 22.80 -24.06 -18.24
N GLU A 67 22.17 -25.06 -17.63
CA GLU A 67 22.71 -26.38 -17.31
C GLU A 67 24.02 -26.31 -16.51
N ARG A 68 24.07 -25.41 -15.52
CA ARG A 68 25.29 -25.14 -14.75
C ARG A 68 25.10 -25.31 -13.26
N GLU A 69 25.96 -26.14 -12.70
CA GLU A 69 26.19 -26.24 -11.27
C GLU A 69 27.12 -25.11 -10.78
N PHE A 70 26.81 -24.55 -9.62
CA PHE A 70 27.61 -23.53 -8.92
C PHE A 70 27.57 -23.75 -7.41
N GLN A 71 28.58 -23.25 -6.70
CA GLN A 71 28.66 -23.31 -5.24
C GLN A 71 28.11 -22.01 -4.65
N ILE A 72 27.27 -22.10 -3.62
CA ILE A 72 26.67 -20.94 -2.94
C ILE A 72 27.50 -20.58 -1.70
N THR A 73 27.75 -21.55 -0.81
CA THR A 73 28.47 -21.29 0.45
C THR A 73 29.98 -21.57 0.32
N MET A 74 30.79 -20.72 0.97
CA MET A 74 32.26 -20.85 0.98
C MET A 74 32.85 -21.02 2.39
N ASP A 75 32.03 -20.93 3.44
CA ASP A 75 32.48 -21.13 4.82
C ASP A 75 32.67 -22.62 5.12
N THR A 76 33.63 -22.96 5.97
CA THR A 76 34.02 -24.35 6.28
C THR A 76 33.13 -25.05 7.30
N SER A 77 32.12 -24.35 7.83
CA SER A 77 31.18 -24.87 8.82
C SER A 77 30.01 -25.57 8.15
N ALA A 78 29.22 -26.37 8.86
CA ALA A 78 28.06 -27.00 8.23
C ALA A 78 27.01 -25.95 7.84
N GLN A 79 26.51 -26.03 6.60
CA GLN A 79 25.34 -25.32 6.11
C GLN A 79 24.26 -26.31 5.67
N ASN A 80 23.03 -26.12 6.14
CA ASN A 80 21.97 -27.11 6.07
C ASN A 80 20.61 -26.47 5.76
N ASP A 81 19.64 -27.29 5.36
CA ASP A 81 18.23 -26.94 5.17
C ASP A 81 18.02 -25.70 4.29
N PRO A 82 18.45 -25.72 3.01
CA PRO A 82 18.30 -24.58 2.12
C PRO A 82 16.84 -24.39 1.69
N ALA A 83 16.39 -23.13 1.61
CA ALA A 83 15.15 -22.71 0.97
C ALA A 83 15.41 -21.58 -0.03
N ILE A 84 14.58 -21.47 -1.06
CA ILE A 84 14.78 -20.51 -2.15
C ILE A 84 13.46 -19.85 -2.56
N TYR A 85 13.50 -18.54 -2.81
CA TYR A 85 12.45 -17.79 -3.49
C TYR A 85 13.08 -16.66 -4.30
N GLY A 86 12.72 -16.56 -5.58
CA GLY A 86 13.34 -15.59 -6.48
C GLY A 86 14.84 -15.81 -6.55
N ASP A 87 15.60 -14.74 -6.35
CA ASP A 87 17.06 -14.76 -6.32
C ASP A 87 17.65 -14.98 -4.92
N ILE A 88 16.82 -15.18 -3.89
CA ILE A 88 17.28 -15.30 -2.50
C ILE A 88 17.26 -16.77 -2.06
N VAL A 89 18.44 -17.25 -1.63
CA VAL A 89 18.62 -18.55 -0.98
C VAL A 89 18.88 -18.33 0.50
N VAL A 90 18.19 -19.04 1.38
CA VAL A 90 18.41 -19.00 2.84
C VAL A 90 18.73 -20.38 3.38
N TRP A 91 19.54 -20.48 4.44
CA TRP A 91 19.96 -21.76 5.03
C TRP A 91 20.32 -21.63 6.51
N GLU A 92 20.42 -22.76 7.20
CA GLU A 92 21.02 -22.86 8.54
C GLU A 92 22.54 -22.92 8.47
N ASP A 93 23.24 -22.07 9.23
CA ASP A 93 24.70 -22.00 9.26
C ASP A 93 25.26 -22.19 10.66
N LYS A 94 26.30 -23.03 10.80
CA LYS A 94 26.93 -23.36 12.08
C LYS A 94 28.19 -22.55 12.42
N ARG A 95 28.57 -21.56 11.60
CA ARG A 95 29.86 -20.87 11.71
C ARG A 95 30.10 -20.14 13.03
N ASN A 96 29.03 -19.76 13.74
CA ASN A 96 29.13 -19.06 15.03
C ASN A 96 29.02 -20.00 16.25
N GLY A 97 28.91 -21.32 16.04
CA GLY A 97 28.85 -22.35 17.08
C GLY A 97 27.44 -22.71 17.56
N ASN A 98 26.46 -21.86 17.29
CA ASN A 98 25.03 -22.15 17.22
C ASN A 98 24.60 -22.28 15.75
N TRP A 99 23.35 -22.69 15.50
CA TRP A 99 22.72 -22.57 14.18
C TRP A 99 22.14 -21.18 14.07
N ASP A 100 22.51 -20.45 13.02
CA ASP A 100 21.97 -19.15 12.63
C ASP A 100 21.36 -19.25 11.24
N ILE A 101 20.49 -18.32 10.85
CA ILE A 101 19.99 -18.22 9.49
C ILE A 101 20.86 -17.23 8.70
N TYR A 102 21.32 -17.67 7.53
CA TYR A 102 22.04 -16.87 6.55
C TYR A 102 21.28 -16.83 5.23
N GLY A 103 21.62 -15.86 4.39
CA GLY A 103 21.06 -15.68 3.06
C GLY A 103 22.13 -15.37 2.01
N TYR A 104 21.80 -15.65 0.75
CA TYR A 104 22.59 -15.34 -0.42
C TYR A 104 21.67 -14.77 -1.49
N ASP A 105 22.03 -13.60 -2.00
CA ASP A 105 21.43 -13.02 -3.19
C ASP A 105 22.18 -13.49 -4.43
N LEU A 106 21.53 -14.32 -5.25
CA LEU A 106 22.06 -14.87 -6.50
C LEU A 106 22.33 -13.77 -7.54
N SER A 107 21.49 -12.74 -7.57
CA SER A 107 21.56 -11.65 -8.54
C SER A 107 22.75 -10.72 -8.26
N GLU A 108 23.01 -10.44 -6.98
CA GLU A 108 24.11 -9.59 -6.53
C GLU A 108 25.37 -10.38 -6.20
N SER A 109 25.26 -11.70 -6.06
CA SER A 109 26.30 -12.61 -5.58
C SER A 109 26.82 -12.23 -4.18
N ILE A 110 25.89 -11.88 -3.28
CA ILE A 110 26.19 -11.39 -1.93
C ILE A 110 25.63 -12.35 -0.88
N GLU A 111 26.51 -12.80 0.03
CA GLU A 111 26.12 -13.49 1.26
C GLU A 111 25.85 -12.48 2.38
N PHE A 112 24.80 -12.71 3.16
CA PHE A 112 24.42 -11.89 4.31
C PHE A 112 23.91 -12.76 5.48
N GLN A 113 24.04 -12.25 6.71
CA GLN A 113 23.54 -12.91 7.92
C GLN A 113 22.16 -12.36 8.26
N ILE A 114 21.19 -13.24 8.54
CA ILE A 114 19.82 -12.85 8.91
C ILE A 114 19.68 -12.80 10.43
N THR A 115 20.15 -13.82 11.16
CA THR A 115 20.01 -13.89 12.62
C THR A 115 21.33 -13.68 13.34
N THR A 116 21.30 -12.96 14.47
CA THR A 116 22.49 -12.71 15.31
C THR A 116 22.31 -13.12 16.79
N ASP A 117 21.15 -13.67 17.15
CA ASP A 117 20.89 -14.10 18.52
C ASP A 117 21.71 -15.36 18.85
N PRO A 118 22.37 -15.44 20.03
CA PRO A 118 23.26 -16.56 20.37
C PRO A 118 22.57 -17.92 20.55
N SER A 119 21.26 -17.98 20.47
CA SER A 119 20.45 -19.21 20.52
C SER A 119 20.43 -19.89 19.14
N SER A 120 19.91 -21.11 19.05
CA SER A 120 19.76 -21.75 17.74
C SER A 120 18.54 -21.22 17.01
N GLN A 121 18.70 -20.91 15.73
CA GLN A 121 17.65 -20.68 14.75
C GLN A 121 17.70 -21.78 13.68
N LYS A 122 16.55 -22.31 13.30
CA LYS A 122 16.43 -23.52 12.48
C LYS A 122 15.25 -23.47 11.52
N ASP A 123 15.28 -24.37 10.54
CA ASP A 123 14.19 -24.64 9.60
C ASP A 123 13.68 -23.36 8.89
N PRO A 124 14.53 -22.65 8.13
CA PRO A 124 14.12 -21.43 7.45
C PRO A 124 13.17 -21.72 6.28
N ALA A 125 12.21 -20.82 6.07
CA ALA A 125 11.39 -20.76 4.87
C ALA A 125 11.31 -19.31 4.36
N ILE A 126 11.13 -19.13 3.06
CA ILE A 126 11.14 -17.81 2.42
C ILE A 126 10.01 -17.68 1.40
N TYR A 127 9.38 -16.51 1.39
CA TYR A 127 8.49 -16.08 0.32
C TYR A 127 8.58 -14.55 0.18
N GLY A 128 8.84 -14.06 -1.02
CA GLY A 128 9.11 -12.63 -1.24
C GLY A 128 10.29 -12.16 -0.40
N ASP A 129 10.12 -11.02 0.26
CA ASP A 129 11.11 -10.45 1.17
C ASP A 129 11.03 -10.99 2.60
N ILE A 130 10.14 -11.95 2.88
CA ILE A 130 9.92 -12.45 4.23
C ILE A 130 10.57 -13.83 4.41
N VAL A 131 11.50 -13.89 5.36
CA VAL A 131 12.12 -15.14 5.84
C VAL A 131 11.52 -15.47 7.20
N VAL A 132 11.12 -16.72 7.42
CA VAL A 132 10.60 -17.21 8.72
C VAL A 132 11.37 -18.42 9.19
N TRP A 133 11.51 -18.61 10.51
CA TRP A 133 12.28 -19.71 11.10
C TRP A 133 11.80 -20.05 12.50
N GLU A 134 12.26 -21.19 13.03
CA GLU A 134 12.15 -21.55 14.43
C GLU A 134 13.31 -20.98 15.25
N ASP A 135 13.00 -20.30 16.36
CA ASP A 135 13.97 -19.61 17.19
C ASP A 135 13.90 -20.07 18.66
N LYS A 136 15.06 -20.38 19.25
CA LYS A 136 15.15 -20.90 20.62
C LYS A 136 15.44 -19.83 21.68
N ARG A 137 15.50 -18.54 21.35
CA ARG A 137 15.95 -17.48 22.26
C ARG A 137 15.14 -17.32 23.55
N ASN A 138 13.88 -17.76 23.53
CA ASN A 138 12.98 -17.71 24.68
C ASN A 138 12.90 -19.04 25.46
N GLY A 139 13.75 -20.02 25.15
CA GLY A 139 13.81 -21.32 25.81
C GLY A 139 12.88 -22.39 25.23
N ASN A 140 11.84 -21.98 24.48
CA ASN A 140 11.06 -22.82 23.59
C ASN A 140 11.39 -22.43 22.13
N TRP A 141 11.09 -23.32 21.19
CA TRP A 141 11.02 -22.98 19.77
C TRP A 141 9.79 -22.10 19.54
N ASP A 142 10.04 -20.88 19.08
CA ASP A 142 9.06 -19.86 18.70
C ASP A 142 9.23 -19.55 17.21
N ILE A 143 8.19 -19.10 16.52
CA ILE A 143 8.31 -18.64 15.13
C ILE A 143 8.66 -17.16 15.11
N TYR A 144 9.72 -16.84 14.36
CA TYR A 144 10.16 -15.47 14.05
C TYR A 144 10.15 -15.26 12.54
N GLY A 145 10.20 -13.99 12.15
CA GLY A 145 10.38 -13.58 10.77
C GLY A 145 11.33 -12.40 10.63
N TYR A 146 11.84 -12.21 9.43
CA TYR A 146 12.69 -11.11 9.00
C TYR A 146 12.17 -10.58 7.69
N ASP A 147 11.98 -9.27 7.62
CA ASP A 147 11.71 -8.54 6.38
C ASP A 147 13.03 -8.06 5.79
N LEU A 148 13.42 -8.63 4.65
CA LEU A 148 14.65 -8.30 3.93
C LEU A 148 14.63 -6.86 3.39
N SER A 149 13.47 -6.38 2.96
CA SER A 149 13.30 -5.05 2.36
C SER A 149 13.45 -3.93 3.40
N GLU A 150 12.94 -4.16 4.61
CA GLU A 150 13.01 -3.21 5.71
C GLU A 150 14.18 -3.46 6.65
N SER A 151 14.83 -4.63 6.54
CA SER A 151 15.85 -5.12 7.48
C SER A 151 15.34 -5.22 8.92
N ILE A 152 14.09 -5.69 9.09
CA ILE A 152 13.40 -5.76 10.38
C ILE A 152 13.12 -7.20 10.78
N GLU A 153 13.59 -7.58 11.98
CA GLU A 153 13.20 -8.83 12.64
C GLU A 153 11.91 -8.64 13.47
N PHE A 154 11.00 -9.60 13.41
CA PHE A 154 9.77 -9.61 14.19
C PHE A 154 9.41 -11.00 14.73
N GLN A 155 8.79 -11.06 15.91
CA GLN A 155 8.30 -12.30 16.51
C GLN A 155 6.84 -12.57 16.11
N ILE A 156 6.56 -13.76 15.58
CA ILE A 156 5.21 -14.21 15.21
C ILE A 156 4.50 -14.83 16.42
N THR A 157 5.14 -15.76 17.12
CA THR A 157 4.55 -16.42 18.30
C THR A 157 4.91 -15.70 19.60
N LYS A 158 4.11 -14.70 19.98
CA LYS A 158 4.36 -13.85 21.18
C LYS A 158 3.87 -14.46 22.50
N GLU A 159 3.21 -15.61 22.48
CA GLU A 159 2.55 -16.17 23.66
C GLU A 159 3.56 -16.81 24.63
N ARG A 160 3.63 -16.26 25.85
CA ARG A 160 4.52 -16.75 26.91
C ARG A 160 4.05 -18.15 27.36
N ASN A 161 4.87 -19.18 27.12
CA ASN A 161 4.58 -20.60 27.41
C ASN A 161 3.62 -21.28 26.42
N LEU A 162 3.84 -21.15 25.11
CA LEU A 162 3.37 -22.20 24.21
C LEU A 162 3.89 -23.55 24.72
N PRO A 163 3.06 -24.60 24.79
CA PRO A 163 3.59 -25.95 24.89
C PRO A 163 4.47 -26.10 23.63
N GLY A 164 5.80 -26.20 23.82
CA GLY A 164 6.77 -25.83 22.80
C GLY A 164 6.47 -26.41 21.42
N ILE A 165 6.74 -25.66 20.36
CA ILE A 165 6.65 -26.13 18.97
C ILE A 165 7.39 -27.48 18.86
N SER A 166 6.84 -28.39 18.06
CA SER A 166 7.20 -29.80 18.13
C SER A 166 8.70 -30.06 17.96
N SER A 167 9.35 -30.47 19.04
CA SER A 167 10.73 -30.98 19.01
C SER A 167 10.90 -32.34 18.32
N SER A 168 9.84 -32.89 17.70
CA SER A 168 9.94 -34.07 16.84
C SER A 168 10.19 -33.59 15.42
N GLY A 169 11.45 -33.69 14.98
CA GLY A 169 12.00 -33.08 13.77
C GLY A 169 11.14 -33.16 12.50
N SER A 170 11.38 -32.17 11.63
CA SER A 170 10.79 -31.92 10.32
C SER A 170 9.44 -31.16 10.29
N THR A 171 9.29 -30.10 11.09
CA THR A 171 8.09 -29.23 11.00
C THR A 171 8.39 -27.75 11.16
N GLY A 172 9.38 -27.23 10.42
CA GLY A 172 9.60 -25.79 10.32
C GLY A 172 8.35 -25.02 9.88
N PRO A 173 8.33 -23.69 10.06
CA PRO A 173 7.27 -22.86 9.52
C PRO A 173 7.25 -22.92 7.99
N GLY A 174 6.05 -22.90 7.41
CA GLY A 174 5.86 -22.63 5.98
C GLY A 174 5.35 -21.20 5.79
N ILE A 175 5.75 -20.55 4.71
CA ILE A 175 5.25 -19.22 4.35
C ILE A 175 4.78 -19.20 2.90
N TYR A 176 3.64 -18.54 2.67
CA TYR A 176 3.18 -18.18 1.35
C TYR A 176 2.46 -16.83 1.44
N ARG A 177 2.96 -15.85 0.68
CA ARG A 177 2.50 -14.46 0.78
C ARG A 177 2.51 -13.96 2.22
N SER A 178 1.38 -13.46 2.68
CA SER A 178 1.18 -12.96 4.03
C SER A 178 0.82 -14.04 5.05
N THR A 179 0.78 -15.32 4.68
CA THR A 179 0.38 -16.40 5.59
C THR A 179 1.57 -17.24 6.01
N VAL A 180 1.89 -17.21 7.30
CA VAL A 180 2.86 -18.11 7.93
C VAL A 180 2.10 -19.23 8.62
N SER A 181 2.51 -20.48 8.43
CA SER A 181 1.89 -21.65 9.03
C SER A 181 2.90 -22.49 9.80
N TRP A 182 2.47 -23.06 10.93
CA TRP A 182 3.32 -23.92 11.77
C TRP A 182 2.47 -24.96 12.50
N ILE A 183 3.13 -26.01 12.98
CA ILE A 183 2.52 -27.02 13.86
C ILE A 183 2.79 -26.65 15.31
N GLU A 184 1.74 -26.49 16.11
CA GLU A 184 1.86 -26.17 17.52
C GLU A 184 1.45 -27.36 18.40
N ASN A 185 2.26 -27.65 19.42
CA ASN A 185 1.89 -28.58 20.48
C ASN A 185 0.79 -27.97 21.34
N GLY A 186 -0.40 -28.56 21.32
CA GLY A 186 -1.36 -28.44 22.40
C GLY A 186 -0.98 -29.35 23.57
N LYS A 187 -1.54 -29.08 24.76
CA LYS A 187 -1.35 -29.93 25.96
C LYS A 187 -1.76 -31.41 25.75
N GLU A 188 -2.51 -31.71 24.68
CA GLU A 188 -2.96 -33.06 24.32
C GLU A 188 -2.98 -33.34 22.79
N GLU A 189 -2.70 -32.36 21.89
CA GLU A 189 -3.03 -32.45 20.45
C GLU A 189 -2.11 -31.57 19.56
N LEU A 190 -1.67 -32.05 18.38
CA LEU A 190 -0.97 -31.24 17.37
C LEU A 190 -1.97 -30.55 16.44
N ASN A 191 -1.90 -29.23 16.32
CA ASN A 191 -2.73 -28.44 15.40
C ASN A 191 -1.87 -27.58 14.48
N ILE A 192 -2.30 -27.42 13.24
CA ILE A 192 -1.71 -26.43 12.33
C ILE A 192 -2.40 -25.09 12.57
N TYR A 193 -1.59 -24.07 12.79
CA TYR A 193 -2.03 -22.68 12.87
C TYR A 193 -1.46 -21.89 11.71
N GLY A 194 -2.19 -20.84 11.33
CA GLY A 194 -1.74 -19.80 10.44
C GLY A 194 -1.64 -18.47 11.19
N TYR A 195 -0.78 -17.58 10.72
CA TYR A 195 -0.70 -16.19 11.12
C TYR A 195 -0.69 -15.33 9.86
N SER A 196 -1.61 -14.38 9.81
CA SER A 196 -1.62 -13.38 8.74
C SER A 196 -0.71 -12.22 9.14
N LEU A 197 0.36 -12.02 8.38
CA LEU A 197 1.31 -10.90 8.52
C LEU A 197 0.60 -9.55 8.31
N ILE A 198 -0.41 -9.55 7.45
CA ILE A 198 -1.26 -8.40 7.17
C ILE A 198 -2.15 -8.04 8.38
N THR A 199 -2.98 -8.97 8.86
CA THR A 199 -3.96 -8.68 9.93
C THR A 199 -3.36 -8.81 11.33
N MET A 200 -2.13 -9.29 11.43
CA MET A 200 -1.43 -9.64 12.66
C MET A 200 -2.21 -10.60 13.57
N ARG A 201 -2.96 -11.53 12.97
CA ARG A 201 -3.83 -12.47 13.69
C ARG A 201 -3.46 -13.92 13.43
N LYS A 202 -3.34 -14.67 14.51
CA LYS A 202 -3.28 -16.13 14.52
C LYS A 202 -4.67 -16.71 14.30
N PHE A 203 -4.78 -17.75 13.47
CA PHE A 203 -5.99 -18.52 13.23
C PHE A 203 -5.65 -20.02 13.17
N GLN A 204 -6.55 -20.86 13.64
CA GLN A 204 -6.37 -22.32 13.53
C GLN A 204 -6.69 -22.76 12.09
N ILE A 205 -5.87 -23.60 11.46
CA ILE A 205 -6.12 -24.13 10.11
C ILE A 205 -6.88 -25.45 10.19
N THR A 206 -6.36 -26.40 10.98
CA THR A 206 -6.95 -27.73 11.12
C THR A 206 -7.80 -27.84 12.37
N THR A 207 -8.95 -28.51 12.27
CA THR A 207 -9.79 -28.81 13.45
C THR A 207 -9.78 -30.29 13.83
N ARG A 208 -9.34 -31.14 12.90
CA ARG A 208 -9.28 -32.58 13.12
C ARG A 208 -8.11 -32.95 14.04
N ARG A 209 -8.46 -33.70 15.09
CA ARG A 209 -7.52 -34.28 16.06
C ARG A 209 -6.67 -35.37 15.40
N SER A 210 -5.37 -35.13 15.30
CA SER A 210 -4.35 -36.08 14.87
C SER A 210 -2.94 -35.58 15.21
N PHE A 211 -1.93 -36.43 15.03
CA PHE A 211 -0.53 -36.03 15.04
C PHE A 211 -0.16 -35.57 13.63
N LYS A 212 0.33 -34.34 13.50
CA LYS A 212 0.62 -33.68 12.22
C LYS A 212 2.11 -33.39 12.15
N GLU A 213 2.73 -33.72 11.03
CA GLU A 213 4.15 -33.56 10.76
C GLU A 213 4.33 -33.13 9.28
N ASP A 214 5.52 -32.68 8.90
CA ASP A 214 5.94 -32.34 7.53
C ASP A 214 4.90 -31.47 6.77
N LEU A 215 4.69 -30.24 7.22
CA LEU A 215 3.73 -29.34 6.57
C LEU A 215 4.37 -28.65 5.35
N ALA A 216 3.57 -28.40 4.31
CA ALA A 216 3.92 -27.51 3.22
C ALA A 216 2.72 -26.62 2.87
N ILE A 217 2.97 -25.41 2.35
CA ILE A 217 1.94 -24.42 2.03
C ILE A 217 2.15 -23.88 0.62
N TYR A 218 1.05 -23.79 -0.14
CA TYR A 218 0.99 -23.06 -1.40
C TYR A 218 -0.44 -22.56 -1.59
N GLY A 219 -0.61 -21.34 -2.06
CA GLY A 219 -1.94 -20.76 -2.23
C GLY A 219 -2.68 -20.67 -0.90
N ASP A 220 -3.90 -21.18 -0.94
CA ASP A 220 -4.75 -21.32 0.24
C ASP A 220 -4.76 -22.73 0.82
N ILE A 221 -3.81 -23.58 0.42
CA ILE A 221 -3.73 -24.98 0.78
C ILE A 221 -2.53 -25.21 1.67
N VAL A 222 -2.76 -25.82 2.82
CA VAL A 222 -1.70 -26.46 3.62
C VAL A 222 -1.85 -27.96 3.52
N VAL A 223 -0.77 -28.65 3.18
CA VAL A 223 -0.67 -30.11 3.17
C VAL A 223 0.20 -30.58 4.34
N TRP A 224 -0.05 -31.78 4.86
CA TRP A 224 0.72 -32.35 5.97
C TRP A 224 0.66 -33.88 5.99
N ARG A 225 1.64 -34.49 6.66
CA ARG A 225 1.62 -35.89 7.08
C ARG A 225 0.79 -36.05 8.35
N ASP A 226 -0.24 -36.91 8.29
CA ASP A 226 -1.13 -37.23 9.40
C ASP A 226 -0.85 -38.64 9.96
N ARG A 227 -0.38 -38.71 11.20
CA ARG A 227 -0.01 -39.96 11.91
C ARG A 227 -1.10 -40.49 12.82
N LYS A 228 -2.37 -40.21 12.52
CA LYS A 228 -3.50 -40.74 13.29
C LYS A 228 -3.61 -42.27 13.21
N TYR A 229 -3.19 -42.86 12.09
CA TYR A 229 -3.29 -44.29 11.85
C TYR A 229 -1.92 -44.97 11.93
N THR A 230 -1.91 -46.31 11.86
CA THR A 230 -0.67 -47.10 11.87
C THR A 230 0.25 -46.71 10.72
N PHE A 231 -0.31 -46.40 9.57
CA PHE A 231 0.40 -45.85 8.42
C PHE A 231 0.05 -44.36 8.28
N PRO A 232 1.05 -43.48 8.15
CA PRO A 232 0.79 -42.06 7.91
C PRO A 232 0.08 -41.84 6.57
N GLU A 233 -0.73 -40.79 6.51
CA GLU A 233 -1.48 -40.38 5.32
C GLU A 233 -1.20 -38.91 5.02
N ILE A 234 -1.24 -38.51 3.75
CA ILE A 234 -1.17 -37.09 3.38
C ILE A 234 -2.58 -36.50 3.36
N TYR A 235 -2.73 -35.34 4.00
CA TYR A 235 -3.95 -34.54 4.01
C TYR A 235 -3.66 -33.13 3.52
N GLY A 236 -4.71 -32.46 3.05
CA GLY A 236 -4.70 -31.04 2.73
C GLY A 236 -5.88 -30.32 3.36
N CYS A 237 -5.75 -29.01 3.53
CA CYS A 237 -6.83 -28.12 3.97
C CYS A 237 -6.76 -26.83 3.19
N ASN A 238 -7.86 -26.50 2.52
CA ASN A 238 -8.06 -25.13 2.04
C ASN A 238 -8.53 -24.29 3.24
N PHE A 239 -7.67 -23.38 3.74
CA PHE A 239 -7.91 -22.69 5.01
C PHE A 239 -8.88 -21.50 4.93
N TYR A 240 -9.18 -21.00 3.73
CA TYR A 240 -10.27 -20.04 3.53
C TYR A 240 -11.65 -20.72 3.57
N THR A 241 -11.79 -21.83 2.83
CA THR A 241 -13.05 -22.59 2.78
C THR A 241 -13.24 -23.51 3.98
N ARG A 242 -12.19 -23.75 4.77
CA ARG A 242 -12.14 -24.71 5.89
C ARG A 242 -12.39 -26.15 5.47
N LYS A 243 -12.13 -26.48 4.20
CA LYS A 243 -12.34 -27.81 3.64
C LYS A 243 -11.06 -28.63 3.77
N GLU A 244 -11.06 -29.55 4.74
CA GLU A 244 -10.05 -30.61 4.83
C GLU A 244 -10.36 -31.72 3.81
N PHE A 245 -9.34 -32.25 3.15
CA PHE A 245 -9.42 -33.36 2.20
C PHE A 245 -8.26 -34.34 2.40
N ARG A 246 -8.49 -35.60 2.07
CA ARG A 246 -7.48 -36.67 2.13
C ARG A 246 -6.85 -36.78 0.76
N VAL A 247 -5.52 -36.75 0.68
CA VAL A 247 -4.79 -36.87 -0.59
C VAL A 247 -4.61 -38.35 -0.93
N THR A 248 -4.25 -39.16 0.07
CA THR A 248 -3.82 -40.55 -0.18
C THR A 248 -4.68 -41.58 0.53
N GLU A 249 -4.96 -42.72 -0.12
CA GLU A 249 -5.86 -43.74 0.44
C GLU A 249 -5.22 -45.06 0.88
N GLU A 250 -4.05 -45.42 0.35
CA GLU A 250 -3.43 -46.74 0.51
C GLU A 250 -2.68 -46.94 1.84
N GLU A 251 -2.62 -48.19 2.33
CA GLU A 251 -1.88 -48.57 3.55
C GLU A 251 -0.38 -48.73 3.28
N SER A 252 0.36 -47.62 3.24
CA SER A 252 1.82 -47.58 3.15
C SER A 252 2.37 -46.38 3.91
N TRP A 253 3.69 -46.37 4.18
CA TRP A 253 4.34 -45.22 4.79
C TRP A 253 4.43 -44.07 3.79
N LYS A 254 3.94 -42.89 4.18
CA LYS A 254 3.92 -41.66 3.40
C LYS A 254 4.52 -40.51 4.18
N GLU A 255 5.46 -39.78 3.60
CA GLU A 255 6.25 -38.76 4.28
C GLU A 255 6.57 -37.58 3.36
N ASN A 256 6.96 -36.45 3.97
CA ASN A 256 7.53 -35.27 3.29
C ASN A 256 6.70 -34.79 2.08
N PRO A 257 5.44 -34.35 2.28
CA PRO A 257 4.67 -33.77 1.21
C PRO A 257 5.20 -32.37 0.85
N ALA A 258 5.22 -32.06 -0.44
CA ALA A 258 5.41 -30.72 -0.97
C ALA A 258 4.25 -30.35 -1.91
N ILE A 259 4.02 -29.05 -2.12
CA ILE A 259 2.91 -28.56 -2.95
C ILE A 259 3.33 -27.33 -3.76
N TYR A 260 2.91 -27.30 -5.02
CA TYR A 260 2.98 -26.13 -5.88
C TYR A 260 1.81 -26.18 -6.87
N GLY A 261 1.08 -25.07 -7.00
CA GLY A 261 -0.15 -25.05 -7.80
C GLY A 261 -1.13 -26.12 -7.34
N ASP A 262 -1.63 -26.90 -8.30
CA ASP A 262 -2.51 -28.04 -8.06
C ASP A 262 -1.76 -29.37 -7.82
N ILE A 263 -0.43 -29.37 -7.80
CA ILE A 263 0.37 -30.60 -7.68
C ILE A 263 0.87 -30.76 -6.26
N ILE A 264 0.50 -31.88 -5.64
CA ILE A 264 1.05 -32.35 -4.36
C ILE A 264 1.97 -33.53 -4.65
N VAL A 265 3.21 -33.49 -4.18
CA VAL A 265 4.16 -34.62 -4.26
C VAL A 265 4.52 -35.14 -2.88
N TRP A 266 4.83 -36.43 -2.74
CA TRP A 266 5.22 -37.04 -1.46
C TRP A 266 6.06 -38.31 -1.66
N GLU A 267 6.71 -38.76 -0.59
CA GLU A 267 7.39 -40.06 -0.53
C GLU A 267 6.41 -41.18 -0.18
N ASP A 268 6.42 -42.29 -0.91
CA ASP A 268 5.54 -43.43 -0.66
C ASP A 268 6.32 -44.76 -0.65
N LYS A 269 6.08 -45.58 0.37
CA LYS A 269 6.74 -46.89 0.53
C LYS A 269 5.92 -48.09 0.05
N ARG A 270 4.87 -47.88 -0.76
CA ARG A 270 3.96 -48.96 -1.18
C ARG A 270 4.62 -50.05 -2.03
N ASN A 271 5.73 -49.72 -2.71
CA ASN A 271 6.47 -50.66 -3.57
C ASN A 271 7.62 -51.39 -2.85
N GLY A 272 7.89 -51.05 -1.58
CA GLY A 272 8.91 -51.70 -0.74
C GLY A 272 10.21 -50.91 -0.59
N ASN A 273 10.49 -50.02 -1.54
CA ASN A 273 11.42 -48.89 -1.47
C ASN A 273 10.62 -47.59 -1.34
N TRP A 274 11.28 -46.47 -1.05
CA TRP A 274 10.66 -45.15 -1.11
C TRP A 274 10.66 -44.65 -2.56
N ASP A 275 9.48 -44.34 -3.09
CA ASP A 275 9.29 -43.72 -4.40
C ASP A 275 8.62 -42.35 -4.23
N ILE A 276 8.73 -41.49 -5.24
CA ILE A 276 7.99 -40.22 -5.29
C ILE A 276 6.67 -40.42 -6.05
N TYR A 277 5.58 -39.95 -5.44
CA TYR A 277 4.24 -39.93 -6.03
C TYR A 277 3.73 -38.49 -6.11
N GLY A 278 2.77 -38.27 -7.00
CA GLY A 278 2.09 -37.00 -7.20
C GLY A 278 0.57 -37.15 -7.19
N TYR A 279 -0.12 -36.07 -6.83
CA TYR A 279 -1.57 -35.94 -6.87
C TYR A 279 -1.91 -34.59 -7.47
N ASP A 280 -2.70 -34.62 -8.53
CA ASP A 280 -3.21 -33.43 -9.20
C ASP A 280 -4.60 -33.10 -8.66
N LEU A 281 -4.71 -31.98 -7.96
CA LEU A 281 -5.93 -31.45 -7.35
C LEU A 281 -6.98 -31.07 -8.41
N SER A 282 -6.55 -30.64 -9.61
CA SER A 282 -7.43 -30.21 -10.69
C SER A 282 -8.16 -31.40 -11.33
N THR A 283 -7.44 -32.52 -11.51
CA THR A 283 -7.98 -33.73 -12.12
C THR A 283 -8.42 -34.79 -11.11
N GLU A 284 -8.12 -34.59 -9.83
CA GLU A 284 -8.32 -35.53 -8.73
C GLU A 284 -7.62 -36.88 -8.98
N ARG A 285 -6.42 -36.86 -9.55
CA ARG A 285 -5.68 -38.07 -9.94
C ARG A 285 -4.33 -38.17 -9.27
N GLU A 286 -4.09 -39.37 -8.73
CA GLU A 286 -2.78 -39.81 -8.28
C GLU A 286 -1.97 -40.40 -9.46
N PHE A 287 -0.67 -40.15 -9.47
CA PHE A 287 0.30 -40.70 -10.42
C PHE A 287 1.63 -40.99 -9.72
N GLN A 288 2.40 -41.94 -10.25
CA GLN A 288 3.74 -42.29 -9.77
C GLN A 288 4.77 -41.50 -10.58
N ILE A 289 5.78 -40.94 -9.90
CA ILE A 289 6.86 -40.15 -10.54
C ILE A 289 8.11 -41.03 -10.72
N THR A 290 8.50 -41.78 -9.68
CA THR A 290 9.70 -42.63 -9.73
C THR A 290 9.35 -44.11 -9.62
N GLU A 291 10.06 -44.97 -10.35
CA GLU A 291 9.91 -46.44 -10.32
C GLU A 291 11.25 -47.18 -10.09
N ASP A 292 12.33 -46.45 -9.79
CA ASP A 292 13.66 -47.06 -9.60
C ASP A 292 13.69 -47.91 -8.31
N ALA A 293 14.47 -48.99 -8.29
CA ALA A 293 14.47 -49.92 -7.16
C ALA A 293 15.16 -49.40 -5.89
N SER A 294 15.90 -48.29 -5.99
CA SER A 294 16.49 -47.59 -4.84
C SER A 294 15.49 -46.68 -4.14
N ASP A 295 15.88 -46.10 -3.02
CA ASP A 295 15.06 -45.11 -2.33
C ASP A 295 15.18 -43.73 -3.01
N GLN A 296 14.05 -43.08 -3.27
CA GLN A 296 13.91 -41.67 -3.62
C GLN A 296 13.19 -40.92 -2.50
N ARG A 297 13.76 -39.78 -2.07
CA ARG A 297 13.39 -39.09 -0.83
C ARG A 297 13.38 -37.57 -1.01
N TYR A 298 12.70 -36.86 -0.11
CA TYR A 298 12.65 -35.41 0.04
C TYR A 298 12.31 -34.68 -1.26
N PRO A 299 11.09 -34.91 -1.80
CA PRO A 299 10.68 -34.25 -3.03
C PRO A 299 10.40 -32.76 -2.80
N SER A 300 10.76 -31.94 -3.78
CA SER A 300 10.36 -30.54 -3.91
C SER A 300 9.79 -30.31 -5.31
N VAL A 301 8.84 -29.37 -5.44
CA VAL A 301 8.10 -29.14 -6.69
C VAL A 301 7.95 -27.66 -6.96
N TYR A 302 8.19 -27.26 -8.21
CA TYR A 302 7.92 -25.92 -8.72
C TYR A 302 7.61 -25.99 -10.22
N GLY A 303 6.51 -25.38 -10.64
CA GLY A 303 6.02 -25.50 -12.02
C GLY A 303 5.74 -26.96 -12.36
N ASP A 304 6.28 -27.40 -13.49
CA ASP A 304 6.27 -28.79 -13.95
C ASP A 304 7.48 -29.59 -13.45
N VAL A 305 8.39 -29.02 -12.67
CA VAL A 305 9.62 -29.69 -12.24
C VAL A 305 9.47 -30.25 -10.83
N VAL A 306 9.75 -31.55 -10.68
CA VAL A 306 9.90 -32.21 -9.37
C VAL A 306 11.36 -32.61 -9.21
N VAL A 307 11.96 -32.31 -8.05
CA VAL A 307 13.33 -32.69 -7.68
C VAL A 307 13.35 -33.52 -6.41
N TRP A 308 14.29 -34.45 -6.28
CA TRP A 308 14.39 -35.36 -5.13
C TRP A 308 15.82 -35.88 -4.92
N GLN A 309 16.07 -36.46 -3.75
CA GLN A 309 17.26 -37.25 -3.44
C GLN A 309 17.09 -38.69 -3.91
N ASP A 310 18.12 -39.27 -4.52
CA ASP A 310 18.07 -40.59 -5.15
C ASP A 310 19.25 -41.46 -4.73
N GLY A 311 18.97 -42.68 -4.27
CA GLY A 311 19.98 -43.63 -3.82
C GLY A 311 20.48 -44.64 -4.88
N ARG A 312 20.13 -44.49 -6.17
CA ARG A 312 20.43 -45.49 -7.22
C ARG A 312 21.91 -45.73 -7.47
N ASN A 313 22.76 -44.75 -7.15
CA ASN A 313 24.21 -44.81 -7.38
C ASN A 313 25.03 -45.24 -6.14
N GLY A 314 24.37 -45.45 -4.99
CA GLY A 314 25.00 -45.87 -3.74
C GLY A 314 25.49 -44.73 -2.84
N ASN A 315 25.60 -43.51 -3.36
CA ASN A 315 25.49 -42.24 -2.64
C ASN A 315 24.07 -41.68 -2.84
N TRP A 316 23.68 -40.70 -2.02
CA TRP A 316 22.50 -39.88 -2.31
C TRP A 316 22.87 -38.84 -3.36
N ASP A 317 22.16 -38.79 -4.48
CA ASP A 317 22.30 -37.80 -5.55
C ASP A 317 21.03 -36.97 -5.72
N ILE A 318 21.10 -35.78 -6.32
CA ILE A 318 19.89 -35.03 -6.69
C ILE A 318 19.48 -35.36 -8.13
N TYR A 319 18.22 -35.72 -8.31
CA TYR A 319 17.56 -35.90 -9.60
C TYR A 319 16.35 -34.98 -9.72
N GLY A 320 15.93 -34.74 -10.95
CA GLY A 320 14.69 -34.04 -11.27
C GLY A 320 13.95 -34.68 -12.44
N TYR A 321 12.70 -34.28 -12.62
CA TYR A 321 11.86 -34.73 -13.72
C TYR A 321 10.82 -33.66 -14.06
N HIS A 322 10.64 -33.45 -15.36
CA HIS A 322 9.54 -32.64 -15.89
C HIS A 322 8.28 -33.49 -15.95
N LEU A 323 7.27 -33.10 -15.19
CA LEU A 323 5.95 -33.70 -15.23
C LEU A 323 5.40 -33.64 -16.65
N PRO A 324 4.79 -34.73 -17.15
CA PRO A 324 4.26 -34.77 -18.50
C PRO A 324 3.00 -33.91 -18.54
N VAL A 325 3.19 -32.63 -18.88
CA VAL A 325 2.10 -31.69 -19.10
C VAL A 325 1.29 -32.20 -20.30
N ALA A 326 -0.01 -32.47 -20.10
CA ALA A 326 -0.88 -32.83 -21.21
C ALA A 326 -0.84 -31.72 -22.27
N GLU A 327 -0.36 -32.04 -23.48
CA GLU A 327 -0.03 -31.13 -24.58
C GLU A 327 -0.71 -29.74 -24.49
N ALA A 328 0.13 -28.77 -24.10
CA ALA A 328 -0.18 -27.37 -23.89
C ALA A 328 -0.43 -26.61 -25.21
N GLU A 329 -1.62 -26.74 -25.79
CA GLU A 329 -2.13 -25.70 -26.71
C GLU A 329 -3.20 -24.80 -26.06
N SER A 330 -3.47 -24.99 -24.77
CA SER A 330 -4.41 -24.15 -24.03
C SER A 330 -4.19 -24.20 -22.51
N LEU A 331 -2.95 -24.45 -22.06
CA LEU A 331 -2.67 -24.40 -20.62
C LEU A 331 -2.58 -22.94 -20.18
N ASP A 332 -3.26 -22.68 -19.09
CA ASP A 332 -3.45 -21.41 -18.40
C ASP A 332 -3.40 -21.84 -16.93
N THR A 333 -2.16 -22.00 -16.44
CA THR A 333 -1.81 -22.74 -15.22
C THR A 333 -2.38 -22.07 -13.97
N ASP A 334 -2.40 -20.75 -13.92
CA ASP A 334 -3.04 -19.97 -12.86
C ASP A 334 -4.51 -19.62 -13.15
N GLY A 335 -4.98 -19.82 -14.37
CA GLY A 335 -6.37 -19.56 -14.75
C GLY A 335 -6.68 -18.08 -14.89
N ASP A 336 -5.69 -17.24 -15.20
CA ASP A 336 -5.84 -15.79 -15.38
C ASP A 336 -6.42 -15.41 -16.77
N GLY A 337 -6.49 -16.38 -17.68
CA GLY A 337 -7.00 -16.23 -19.05
C GLY A 337 -5.92 -15.97 -20.11
N ILE A 338 -4.64 -15.99 -19.73
CA ILE A 338 -3.46 -15.90 -20.59
C ILE A 338 -2.81 -17.27 -20.59
N VAL A 339 -2.55 -17.79 -21.79
CA VAL A 339 -1.92 -19.11 -21.90
C VAL A 339 -0.46 -19.03 -21.48
N ASP A 340 0.06 -20.02 -20.77
CA ASP A 340 1.41 -20.01 -20.17
C ASP A 340 2.52 -19.57 -21.15
N SER A 341 2.41 -19.97 -22.43
CA SER A 341 3.36 -19.59 -23.49
C SER A 341 3.40 -18.09 -23.83
N GLN A 342 2.40 -17.33 -23.39
CA GLN A 342 2.23 -15.88 -23.56
C GLN A 342 2.20 -15.15 -22.22
N ASP A 343 2.35 -15.90 -21.13
CA ASP A 343 2.30 -15.41 -19.78
C ASP A 343 3.71 -15.13 -19.27
N ASN A 344 3.98 -13.86 -18.93
CA ASN A 344 5.26 -13.48 -18.36
C ASN A 344 5.37 -13.84 -16.87
N CYS A 345 4.24 -14.11 -16.24
CA CYS A 345 4.14 -14.57 -14.88
C CYS A 345 3.23 -15.81 -14.96
N TYR A 346 3.78 -16.96 -15.35
CA TYR A 346 2.97 -18.14 -15.73
C TYR A 346 2.27 -18.87 -14.57
N ASN A 347 2.44 -18.39 -13.33
CA ASN A 347 1.72 -18.86 -12.15
C ASN A 347 1.82 -17.91 -10.95
N PRO A 348 1.39 -16.64 -11.05
CA PRO A 348 1.27 -15.77 -9.93
C PRO A 348 0.13 -16.28 -9.06
N ASP A 349 0.38 -16.16 -7.78
CA ASP A 349 -0.59 -16.45 -6.74
C ASP A 349 -1.83 -15.49 -6.77
N CYS A 350 -2.01 -14.67 -7.82
CA CYS A 350 -3.05 -13.65 -8.03
C CYS A 350 -3.59 -13.68 -9.46
N ASN A 351 -4.83 -14.11 -9.63
CA ASN A 351 -5.53 -14.18 -10.93
C ASN A 351 -6.05 -12.81 -11.41
N ILE A 352 -5.79 -11.72 -10.67
CA ILE A 352 -6.06 -10.36 -11.13
C ILE A 352 -4.76 -9.81 -11.71
N VAL A 353 -4.62 -9.99 -13.01
CA VAL A 353 -3.38 -9.72 -13.73
C VAL A 353 -3.49 -8.53 -14.67
N ASP A 354 -2.33 -8.02 -15.09
CA ASP A 354 -2.20 -7.09 -16.21
C ASP A 354 -2.22 -7.85 -17.56
N SER A 355 -2.03 -7.13 -18.67
CA SER A 355 -2.05 -7.74 -20.01
C SER A 355 -0.89 -8.69 -20.32
N ARG A 356 0.04 -8.88 -19.38
CA ARG A 356 1.21 -9.75 -19.48
C ARG A 356 1.10 -10.98 -18.58
N GLY A 357 -0.01 -11.12 -17.85
CA GLY A 357 -0.26 -12.18 -16.88
C GLY A 357 0.39 -11.96 -15.52
N CYS A 358 0.93 -10.75 -15.27
CA CYS A 358 1.54 -10.44 -13.98
C CYS A 358 0.55 -9.79 -13.01
N PRO A 359 0.66 -10.00 -11.69
CA PRO A 359 -0.19 -9.39 -10.68
C PRO A 359 -0.35 -7.89 -10.90
N ARG A 360 -1.60 -7.45 -10.97
CA ARG A 360 -1.93 -6.05 -11.20
C ARG A 360 -1.91 -5.29 -9.88
N ASP A 361 -1.29 -4.13 -9.87
CA ASP A 361 -1.45 -3.07 -8.87
C ASP A 361 -2.03 -1.87 -9.63
N LEU A 362 -3.34 -1.66 -9.50
CA LEU A 362 -4.08 -0.69 -10.31
C LEU A 362 -3.95 0.74 -9.81
N ASP A 363 -3.68 0.96 -8.52
CA ASP A 363 -3.57 2.29 -7.94
C ASP A 363 -2.14 2.71 -7.57
N GLY A 364 -1.20 1.77 -7.60
CA GLY A 364 0.23 2.01 -7.51
C GLY A 364 0.72 2.27 -6.09
N ASP A 365 0.01 1.76 -5.08
CA ASP A 365 0.39 1.92 -3.67
C ASP A 365 1.40 0.86 -3.17
N GLY A 366 1.69 -0.13 -4.01
CA GLY A 366 2.65 -1.21 -3.71
C GLY A 366 2.01 -2.49 -3.19
N LEU A 367 0.69 -2.53 -2.96
CA LEU A 367 -0.07 -3.76 -2.78
C LEU A 367 -0.74 -4.18 -4.08
N ILE A 368 -0.61 -5.45 -4.46
CA ILE A 368 -1.30 -5.98 -5.64
C ILE A 368 -2.81 -6.09 -5.39
N ASP A 369 -3.63 -5.93 -6.42
CA ASP A 369 -5.11 -5.91 -6.39
C ASP A 369 -5.73 -7.10 -5.64
N CYS A 370 -5.07 -8.27 -5.65
CA CYS A 370 -5.54 -9.45 -4.91
C CYS A 370 -5.34 -9.37 -3.39
N GLU A 371 -4.44 -8.51 -2.94
CA GLU A 371 -4.10 -8.27 -1.52
C GLU A 371 -4.61 -6.91 -1.02
N ASP A 372 -5.06 -6.06 -1.96
CA ASP A 372 -5.62 -4.75 -1.71
C ASP A 372 -7.15 -4.81 -1.50
N SER A 373 -7.63 -4.22 -0.40
CA SER A 373 -9.05 -4.05 -0.08
C SER A 373 -9.70 -2.85 -0.77
N CYS A 374 -8.89 -1.93 -1.28
CA CYS A 374 -9.29 -0.77 -2.07
C CYS A 374 -8.48 -0.63 -3.38
N PRO A 375 -8.55 -1.60 -4.34
CA PRO A 375 -7.71 -1.69 -5.56
C PRO A 375 -7.71 -0.51 -6.54
N THR A 376 -8.39 0.59 -6.24
CA THR A 376 -8.49 1.76 -7.11
C THR A 376 -8.16 3.06 -6.39
N THR A 377 -7.79 2.99 -5.11
CA THR A 377 -7.62 4.17 -4.26
C THR A 377 -6.40 3.96 -3.39
N PRO A 378 -5.27 4.64 -3.70
CA PRO A 378 -4.01 4.37 -3.03
C PRO A 378 -4.15 4.49 -1.52
N GLY A 379 -3.67 3.47 -0.81
CA GLY A 379 -3.70 3.41 0.63
C GLY A 379 -2.34 3.14 1.21
N THR A 380 -2.36 2.46 2.36
CA THR A 380 -1.14 2.01 3.03
C THR A 380 -1.23 0.52 3.27
N SER A 381 -0.08 -0.16 3.28
CA SER A 381 -0.01 -1.59 3.55
C SER A 381 -0.64 -1.98 4.90
N VAL A 382 -0.51 -1.11 5.91
CA VAL A 382 -1.12 -1.28 7.24
C VAL A 382 -2.65 -1.33 7.18
N ASN A 383 -3.26 -0.63 6.23
CA ASN A 383 -4.71 -0.56 6.07
C ASN A 383 -5.21 -1.30 4.83
N LEU A 384 -4.52 -2.37 4.41
CA LEU A 384 -4.93 -3.23 3.29
C LEU A 384 -5.09 -2.47 1.98
N GLY A 385 -4.19 -1.52 1.68
CA GLY A 385 -4.26 -0.68 0.48
C GLY A 385 -5.44 0.29 0.46
N CYS A 386 -6.18 0.40 1.57
CA CYS A 386 -7.21 1.42 1.72
C CYS A 386 -6.67 2.72 2.31
N PRO A 387 -7.17 3.89 1.86
CA PRO A 387 -6.87 5.16 2.49
C PRO A 387 -7.36 5.14 3.95
N VAL A 388 -6.52 5.63 4.86
CA VAL A 388 -6.88 5.83 6.26
C VAL A 388 -7.80 7.04 6.38
N SER A 389 -8.83 6.94 7.23
CA SER A 389 -9.73 8.04 7.53
C SER A 389 -9.03 9.04 8.44
N ASP A 390 -9.07 10.31 8.05
CA ASP A 390 -8.56 11.47 8.77
C ASP A 390 -9.62 12.58 8.57
N LYS A 391 -10.55 12.66 9.52
CA LYS A 391 -11.79 13.41 9.35
C LYS A 391 -11.61 14.92 9.43
N ASP A 392 -10.72 15.38 10.29
CA ASP A 392 -10.38 16.79 10.50
C ASP A 392 -9.13 17.23 9.73
N ASN A 393 -8.42 16.30 9.09
CA ASN A 393 -7.24 16.51 8.24
C ASN A 393 -6.02 17.03 9.02
N ASP A 394 -5.86 16.60 10.26
CA ASP A 394 -4.75 16.97 11.13
C ASP A 394 -3.48 16.10 10.91
N ARG A 395 -3.59 15.09 10.02
CA ARG A 395 -2.55 14.10 9.65
C ARG A 395 -2.31 13.02 10.70
N ILE A 396 -3.16 12.92 11.70
CA ILE A 396 -3.25 11.80 12.62
C ILE A 396 -4.52 11.04 12.24
N ASN A 397 -4.40 9.72 12.07
CA ASN A 397 -5.58 8.97 11.65
C ASN A 397 -6.62 8.89 12.76
N ASP A 398 -7.88 8.79 12.36
CA ASP A 398 -9.07 8.71 13.21
C ASP A 398 -8.98 7.71 14.38
N GLU A 399 -8.18 6.64 14.26
CA GLU A 399 -7.99 5.61 15.29
C GLU A 399 -6.88 5.94 16.30
N GLN A 400 -5.94 6.82 15.93
CA GLN A 400 -4.83 7.30 16.77
C GLN A 400 -5.09 8.72 17.29
N ASP A 401 -6.10 9.39 16.76
CA ASP A 401 -6.54 10.73 17.16
C ASP A 401 -7.41 10.67 18.43
N ALA A 402 -6.91 11.30 19.51
CA ALA A 402 -7.61 11.41 20.78
C ALA A 402 -8.74 12.47 20.75
N CYS A 403 -8.72 13.35 19.77
CA CYS A 403 -9.60 14.47 19.58
C CYS A 403 -10.18 14.46 18.15
N TYR A 404 -11.04 13.48 17.83
CA TYR A 404 -11.63 13.18 16.51
C TYR A 404 -12.26 14.30 15.62
N ASN A 405 -12.28 15.59 15.99
CA ASN A 405 -12.90 16.68 15.20
C ASN A 405 -12.63 18.14 15.70
N PRO A 406 -11.41 18.62 16.01
CA PRO A 406 -11.13 20.02 16.28
C PRO A 406 -11.20 20.88 15.00
N ASP A 407 -11.74 22.10 15.13
CA ASP A 407 -11.69 23.12 14.07
C ASP A 407 -10.29 23.80 14.03
N CYS A 408 -9.18 23.05 14.17
CA CYS A 408 -7.82 23.59 14.31
C CYS A 408 -6.78 22.71 13.60
N GLY A 409 -5.88 23.33 12.82
CA GLY A 409 -4.85 22.62 12.05
C GLY A 409 -3.49 22.48 12.73
N ILE A 410 -3.34 22.99 13.95
CA ILE A 410 -2.13 22.86 14.77
C ILE A 410 -2.51 22.02 15.99
N VAL A 411 -2.03 20.78 16.02
CA VAL A 411 -2.39 19.77 17.01
C VAL A 411 -1.14 19.16 17.64
N ASP A 412 -1.29 18.67 18.87
CA ASP A 412 -0.26 17.93 19.59
C ASP A 412 -0.10 16.49 19.04
N SER A 413 0.85 15.73 19.60
CA SER A 413 1.11 14.33 19.20
C SER A 413 -0.07 13.35 19.40
N ARG A 414 -1.20 13.82 19.92
CA ARG A 414 -2.42 13.04 20.16
C ARG A 414 -3.61 13.54 19.32
N GLY A 415 -3.41 14.50 18.42
CA GLY A 415 -4.47 15.08 17.57
C GLY A 415 -5.32 16.16 18.26
N CYS A 416 -4.90 16.62 19.44
CA CYS A 416 -5.65 17.66 20.16
C CYS A 416 -5.06 19.06 19.90
N PRO A 417 -5.88 20.13 19.81
CA PRO A 417 -5.40 21.50 19.63
C PRO A 417 -4.31 21.87 20.64
N GLU A 418 -3.20 22.41 20.14
CA GLU A 418 -2.09 22.86 20.97
C GLU A 418 -2.48 24.16 21.71
N ASP A 419 -2.01 24.30 22.95
CA ASP A 419 -2.13 25.50 23.79
C ASP A 419 -0.71 25.77 24.32
N THR A 420 0.05 26.54 23.54
CA THR A 420 1.50 26.70 23.69
C THR A 420 1.85 27.44 24.99
N ASP A 421 1.02 28.39 25.44
CA ASP A 421 1.28 29.19 26.63
C ASP A 421 0.44 28.82 27.87
N GLY A 422 -0.56 27.95 27.71
CA GLY A 422 -1.36 27.37 28.77
C GLY A 422 -2.42 28.30 29.35
N ASP A 423 -2.88 29.32 28.62
CA ASP A 423 -3.87 30.28 29.10
C ASP A 423 -5.34 29.79 29.01
N GLY A 424 -5.55 28.66 28.33
CA GLY A 424 -6.84 28.00 28.17
C GLY A 424 -7.56 28.33 26.87
N LEU A 425 -6.96 29.13 25.98
CA LEU A 425 -7.27 29.17 24.55
C LEU A 425 -6.27 28.30 23.79
N ASN A 426 -6.72 27.61 22.75
CA ASN A 426 -5.80 26.89 21.87
C ASN A 426 -5.15 27.87 20.88
N ASP A 427 -3.99 27.52 20.34
CA ASP A 427 -3.17 28.35 19.45
C ASP A 427 -3.92 28.83 18.19
N CYS A 428 -4.95 28.11 17.75
CA CYS A 428 -5.78 28.51 16.60
C CYS A 428 -6.80 29.59 16.97
N ASP A 429 -7.28 29.61 18.20
CA ASP A 429 -8.23 30.57 18.76
C ASP A 429 -7.55 31.73 19.50
N ASP A 430 -6.24 31.63 19.73
CA ASP A 430 -5.40 32.60 20.41
C ASP A 430 -4.76 33.61 19.44
N ILE A 431 -4.91 34.92 19.70
CA ILE A 431 -4.27 35.98 18.91
C ILE A 431 -2.76 36.09 19.22
N CYS A 432 -2.34 35.69 20.41
CA CYS A 432 -0.97 35.69 20.90
C CYS A 432 -0.54 34.30 21.43
N PRO A 433 -0.46 33.23 20.61
CA PRO A 433 -0.31 31.83 21.06
C PRO A 433 0.91 31.50 21.95
N ALA A 434 1.87 32.41 22.07
CA ALA A 434 3.10 32.20 22.84
C ALA A 434 3.19 33.08 24.09
N GLU A 435 2.16 33.87 24.39
CA GLU A 435 2.14 34.83 25.49
C GLU A 435 0.84 34.76 26.29
N PHE A 436 0.90 34.09 27.44
CA PHE A 436 -0.25 33.89 28.33
C PHE A 436 -1.12 35.15 28.48
N GLY A 437 -2.39 35.05 28.05
CA GLY A 437 -3.37 36.12 28.08
C GLY A 437 -4.60 35.80 28.92
N THR A 438 -5.69 36.47 28.58
CA THR A 438 -7.00 36.15 29.14
C THR A 438 -8.00 35.93 28.02
N LEU A 439 -9.04 35.13 28.30
CA LEU A 439 -10.15 34.91 27.37
C LEU A 439 -10.82 36.23 26.94
N GLU A 440 -10.91 37.22 27.84
CA GLU A 440 -11.47 38.55 27.56
C GLU A 440 -10.64 39.35 26.54
N ASN A 441 -9.36 39.01 26.38
CA ASN A 441 -8.43 39.65 25.45
C ASN A 441 -7.99 38.72 24.31
N ASN A 442 -8.76 37.66 24.02
CA ASN A 442 -8.50 36.65 22.98
C ASN A 442 -7.07 36.09 23.05
N GLY A 443 -6.62 35.75 24.26
CA GLY A 443 -5.34 35.08 24.49
C GLY A 443 -4.11 35.99 24.49
N CYS A 444 -4.30 37.30 24.27
CA CYS A 444 -3.19 38.25 24.40
C CYS A 444 -3.03 38.82 25.82
N PRO A 445 -1.81 39.21 26.22
CA PRO A 445 -1.61 40.00 27.42
C PRO A 445 -2.21 41.41 27.24
N PRO A 446 -2.59 42.10 28.34
CA PRO A 446 -3.24 43.41 28.30
C PRO A 446 -2.44 44.52 27.58
N SER A 447 -1.17 44.29 27.25
CA SER A 447 -0.29 45.21 26.55
C SER A 447 -0.34 45.16 25.02
N ALA A 448 -0.98 44.15 24.41
CA ALA A 448 -0.89 43.92 22.96
C ALA A 448 -2.01 44.56 22.10
N ARG A 449 -3.06 45.15 22.69
CA ARG A 449 -4.04 45.99 21.97
C ARG A 449 -4.49 47.18 22.80
N GLY A 450 -4.37 48.39 22.23
CA GLY A 450 -5.06 49.59 22.72
C GLY A 450 -4.29 50.51 23.65
N SER A 451 -2.98 50.68 23.48
CA SER A 451 -2.34 51.91 23.97
C SER A 451 -2.67 53.04 23.00
N ASP A 452 -3.40 54.03 23.50
CA ASP A 452 -3.66 55.33 22.90
C ASP A 452 -2.96 56.34 23.83
N ARG A 453 -1.69 56.63 23.54
CA ARG A 453 -0.78 57.21 24.53
C ARG A 453 -1.06 58.70 24.76
N ASP A 454 -1.63 59.40 23.79
CA ASP A 454 -2.04 60.81 23.88
C ASP A 454 -3.57 61.00 24.02
N ASN A 455 -4.34 59.92 23.96
CA ASN A 455 -5.80 59.86 24.16
C ASN A 455 -6.59 60.65 23.11
N ASP A 456 -6.13 60.64 21.86
CA ASP A 456 -6.79 61.32 20.75
C ASP A 456 -7.92 60.49 20.09
N GLY A 457 -8.02 59.21 20.47
CA GLY A 457 -9.03 58.27 20.00
C GLY A 457 -8.59 57.39 18.83
N ILE A 458 -7.34 57.49 18.38
CA ILE A 458 -6.71 56.62 17.38
C ILE A 458 -5.63 55.78 18.07
N PRO A 459 -5.67 54.43 17.99
CA PRO A 459 -4.63 53.57 18.59
C PRO A 459 -3.22 53.87 18.04
N ASP A 460 -2.19 53.76 18.90
CA ASP A 460 -0.78 54.09 18.55
C ASP A 460 -0.27 53.39 17.26
N ASP A 461 -0.81 52.22 16.89
CA ASP A 461 -0.45 51.44 15.69
C ASP A 461 -1.14 51.92 14.41
N GLN A 462 -2.14 52.80 14.53
CA GLN A 462 -2.90 53.42 13.45
C GLN A 462 -2.74 54.95 13.42
N ASP A 463 -2.00 55.52 14.37
CA ASP A 463 -1.69 56.94 14.48
C ASP A 463 -0.40 57.29 13.70
N GLY A 464 -0.56 58.16 12.71
CA GLY A 464 0.52 58.69 11.87
C GLY A 464 1.43 59.70 12.57
N CYS A 465 1.01 60.24 13.72
CA CYS A 465 1.73 61.25 14.49
C CYS A 465 1.71 60.97 16.00
N TYR A 466 2.19 59.78 16.39
CA TYR A 466 2.24 59.34 17.80
C TYR A 466 2.70 60.45 18.78
N ASN A 467 1.78 60.90 19.66
CA ASN A 467 2.01 61.87 20.73
C ASN A 467 2.37 63.32 20.29
N PRO A 468 1.49 64.03 19.56
CA PRO A 468 1.74 65.41 19.15
C PRO A 468 1.29 66.44 20.18
N GLY A 469 0.57 66.04 21.24
CA GLY A 469 0.09 66.92 22.31
C GLY A 469 -1.10 67.81 21.93
N CYS A 470 -1.79 67.49 20.83
CA CYS A 470 -2.94 68.22 20.28
C CYS A 470 -4.10 67.24 20.02
N LEU A 471 -5.27 67.50 20.59
CA LEU A 471 -6.47 66.64 20.44
C LEU A 471 -7.28 66.94 19.16
N VAL A 472 -6.92 67.99 18.43
CA VAL A 472 -7.56 68.36 17.17
C VAL A 472 -6.72 67.79 16.04
N ILE A 473 -7.11 66.61 15.58
CA ILE A 473 -6.37 65.79 14.62
C ILE A 473 -7.09 65.65 13.28
N ASP A 474 -6.34 65.26 12.25
CA ASP A 474 -6.87 64.80 10.97
C ASP A 474 -7.22 63.30 11.00
N LEU A 475 -7.56 62.72 9.85
CA LEU A 475 -7.92 61.30 9.73
C LEU A 475 -6.73 60.34 9.90
N GLN A 476 -5.52 60.87 10.08
CA GLN A 476 -4.28 60.13 10.25
C GLN A 476 -3.70 60.29 11.67
N GLY A 477 -4.39 60.99 12.59
CA GLY A 477 -3.86 61.22 13.96
C GLY A 477 -2.89 62.40 14.08
N CYS A 478 -2.70 63.15 13.00
CA CYS A 478 -1.79 64.30 13.01
C CYS A 478 -2.51 65.60 13.36
N PRO A 479 -1.86 66.57 14.05
CA PRO A 479 -2.45 67.87 14.35
C PRO A 479 -2.98 68.52 13.09
N LYS A 480 -4.27 68.81 13.08
CA LYS A 480 -4.94 69.40 11.94
C LYS A 480 -4.48 70.84 11.74
N ASP A 481 -4.16 71.21 10.52
CA ASP A 481 -3.98 72.60 10.07
C ASP A 481 -5.15 72.91 9.12
N SER A 482 -6.14 73.63 9.62
CA SER A 482 -7.43 73.80 8.91
C SER A 482 -7.38 74.87 7.82
N ASP A 483 -6.39 75.77 7.82
CA ASP A 483 -6.23 76.81 6.80
C ASP A 483 -4.92 76.72 5.98
N ASP A 484 -4.08 75.72 6.28
CA ASP A 484 -2.84 75.39 5.58
C ASP A 484 -1.77 76.51 5.63
N ASP A 485 -1.76 77.34 6.69
CA ASP A 485 -0.75 78.40 6.89
C ASP A 485 0.59 77.88 7.47
N GLY A 486 0.59 76.61 7.91
CA GLY A 486 1.71 75.88 8.43
C GLY A 486 1.82 75.88 9.96
N LEU A 487 0.89 76.47 10.71
CA LEU A 487 0.67 76.20 12.13
C LEU A 487 -0.55 75.29 12.28
N ASN A 488 -0.46 74.26 13.13
CA ASN A 488 -1.64 73.45 13.42
C ASN A 488 -2.64 74.23 14.29
N ASP A 489 -3.91 73.82 14.26
CA ASP A 489 -5.04 74.45 14.94
C ASP A 489 -4.85 74.61 16.46
N CYS A 490 -3.98 73.80 17.09
CA CYS A 490 -3.65 73.91 18.51
C CYS A 490 -2.61 74.99 18.81
N GLU A 491 -1.76 75.34 17.84
CA GLU A 491 -0.75 76.39 17.93
C GLU A 491 -1.17 77.70 17.26
N ASP A 492 -2.24 77.66 16.46
CA ASP A 492 -2.83 78.79 15.75
C ASP A 492 -3.88 79.55 16.61
N LYS A 493 -3.80 80.90 16.62
CA LYS A 493 -4.80 81.74 17.28
C LYS A 493 -6.02 82.04 16.42
N CYS A 494 -5.92 81.88 15.11
CA CYS A 494 -6.96 82.07 14.12
C CYS A 494 -7.04 80.84 13.17
N PRO A 495 -7.41 79.64 13.66
CA PRO A 495 -7.24 78.36 12.93
C PRO A 495 -8.01 78.18 11.62
N LEU A 496 -8.73 79.19 11.14
CA LEU A 496 -9.55 79.14 9.92
C LEU A 496 -9.22 80.29 8.97
N GLU A 497 -8.21 81.11 9.28
CA GLU A 497 -7.84 82.29 8.51
C GLU A 497 -6.32 82.33 8.31
N THR A 498 -5.87 82.01 7.08
CA THR A 498 -4.44 81.95 6.76
C THR A 498 -3.66 83.17 7.28
N GLY A 499 -2.71 82.94 8.16
CA GLY A 499 -1.85 83.95 8.74
C GLY A 499 -0.38 83.76 8.39
N GLN A 500 0.46 84.55 9.06
CA GLN A 500 1.90 84.29 9.07
C GLN A 500 2.27 83.74 10.44
N LYS A 501 3.18 82.76 10.48
CA LYS A 501 3.72 82.21 11.74
C LYS A 501 4.19 83.27 12.74
N SER A 502 4.77 84.37 12.24
CA SER A 502 5.22 85.50 13.06
C SER A 502 4.08 86.24 13.80
N ASN A 503 2.83 86.03 13.41
CA ASN A 503 1.63 86.59 14.03
C ASN A 503 0.75 85.55 14.73
N ASN A 504 1.30 84.36 15.05
CA ASN A 504 0.58 83.21 15.63
C ASN A 504 -0.64 82.80 14.78
N GLY A 505 -0.46 82.76 13.46
CA GLY A 505 -1.46 82.23 12.52
C GLY A 505 -2.64 83.16 12.19
N CYS A 506 -2.65 84.39 12.72
CA CYS A 506 -3.68 85.37 12.36
C CYS A 506 -3.28 86.27 11.17
N PRO A 507 -4.23 86.65 10.29
CA PRO A 507 -3.97 87.58 9.19
C PRO A 507 -3.67 89.00 9.70
N ILE A 508 -2.74 89.67 9.04
CA ILE A 508 -2.35 91.05 9.38
C ILE A 508 -3.39 91.99 8.77
N SER A 509 -4.23 92.60 9.60
CA SER A 509 -5.17 93.63 9.14
C SER A 509 -4.42 94.85 8.57
N LYS A 510 -4.62 95.13 7.28
CA LYS A 510 -4.27 96.41 6.65
C LYS A 510 -5.41 96.89 5.73
N PRO A 511 -5.56 98.22 5.58
CA PRO A 511 -6.84 98.84 5.25
C PRO A 511 -7.16 98.82 3.74
N HIS A 512 -8.46 98.64 3.48
CA HIS A 512 -9.30 99.20 2.39
C HIS A 512 -8.62 99.53 1.05
N ASP A 513 -8.92 98.77 0.00
CA ASP A 513 -9.39 99.31 -1.29
C ASP A 513 -9.90 98.22 -2.24
N ASP A 514 -10.73 98.66 -3.18
CA ASP A 514 -11.68 97.98 -4.07
C ASP A 514 -11.10 97.00 -5.13
N THR A 515 -11.99 96.10 -5.62
CA THR A 515 -12.38 95.86 -7.04
C THR A 515 -12.56 94.38 -7.46
N ASP A 516 -13.80 94.10 -7.88
CA ASP A 516 -14.30 93.35 -9.05
C ASP A 516 -13.86 91.91 -9.46
N GLU A 517 -14.93 91.13 -9.69
CA GLU A 517 -15.24 90.18 -10.77
C GLU A 517 -14.53 88.80 -10.93
N ASP A 518 -15.37 87.77 -10.76
CA ASP A 518 -15.73 86.73 -11.75
C ASP A 518 -14.74 85.59 -12.10
N THR A 519 -15.04 84.37 -11.66
CA THR A 519 -15.62 83.29 -12.52
C THR A 519 -15.51 81.91 -11.85
N SER A 520 -16.65 81.22 -11.78
CA SER A 520 -16.80 79.80 -11.51
C SER A 520 -17.13 79.11 -12.83
N GLN A 521 -16.35 78.10 -13.24
CA GLN A 521 -16.81 77.04 -14.15
C GLN A 521 -16.13 75.70 -13.87
N THR A 522 -16.93 74.77 -13.34
CA THR A 522 -16.73 73.33 -13.37
C THR A 522 -17.14 72.78 -14.74
N THR A 523 -16.33 71.88 -15.31
CA THR A 523 -16.73 71.07 -16.48
C THR A 523 -17.02 69.64 -16.04
N ALA A 524 -18.23 69.19 -16.36
CA ALA A 524 -18.71 67.82 -16.31
C ALA A 524 -18.87 67.30 -17.75
N PHE A 525 -18.57 66.02 -17.99
CA PHE A 525 -19.04 65.23 -19.15
C PHE A 525 -19.22 63.74 -18.73
N PRO A 526 -20.05 62.91 -19.42
CA PRO A 526 -21.31 62.38 -18.88
C PRO A 526 -21.45 60.83 -18.97
N ARG A 527 -22.18 60.24 -18.03
CA ARG A 527 -22.48 58.79 -17.91
C ARG A 527 -23.52 58.25 -18.92
N GLY A 528 -23.44 58.63 -20.20
CA GLY A 528 -24.45 58.28 -21.21
C GLY A 528 -24.18 57.03 -22.07
N THR A 529 -22.92 56.65 -22.26
CA THR A 529 -22.56 55.69 -23.33
C THR A 529 -22.50 54.23 -22.87
N LEU A 530 -22.27 53.99 -21.57
CA LEU A 530 -22.08 52.64 -21.03
C LEU A 530 -23.38 51.83 -20.91
N ILE A 531 -24.49 52.51 -20.58
CA ILE A 531 -25.80 51.86 -20.38
C ILE A 531 -26.40 51.37 -21.72
N MET A 532 -26.11 52.09 -22.81
CA MET A 532 -26.62 51.75 -24.14
C MET A 532 -25.90 50.53 -24.74
N ILE A 533 -24.63 50.32 -24.38
CA ILE A 533 -23.84 49.16 -24.85
C ILE A 533 -24.24 47.89 -24.08
N CYS A 534 -24.43 47.99 -22.76
CA CYS A 534 -24.87 46.86 -21.94
C CYS A 534 -26.27 46.34 -22.32
N THR A 535 -27.18 47.25 -22.70
CA THR A 535 -28.54 46.87 -23.13
C THR A 535 -28.56 46.20 -24.50
N LEU A 536 -27.69 46.61 -25.43
CA LEU A 536 -27.58 45.97 -26.75
C LEU A 536 -27.01 44.55 -26.65
N LEU A 537 -26.00 44.34 -25.81
CA LEU A 537 -25.37 43.04 -25.58
C LEU A 537 -26.31 42.04 -24.90
N PHE A 538 -27.13 42.51 -23.95
CA PHE A 538 -28.15 41.69 -23.30
C PHE A 538 -29.22 41.21 -24.28
N CYS A 539 -29.64 42.07 -25.22
CA CYS A 539 -30.60 41.69 -26.26
C CYS A 539 -30.04 40.66 -27.25
N ILE A 540 -28.75 40.76 -27.62
CA ILE A 540 -28.09 39.78 -28.50
C ILE A 540 -27.95 38.43 -27.77
N PHE A 541 -27.62 38.44 -26.49
CA PHE A 541 -27.55 37.24 -25.65
C PHE A 541 -28.91 36.53 -25.56
N LEU A 542 -29.99 37.28 -25.33
CA LEU A 542 -31.34 36.73 -25.26
C LEU A 542 -31.79 36.11 -26.59
N MET A 543 -31.44 36.74 -27.72
CA MET A 543 -31.75 36.23 -29.07
C MET A 543 -30.99 34.93 -29.37
N LEU A 544 -29.69 34.85 -29.07
CA LEU A 544 -28.89 33.64 -29.29
C LEU A 544 -29.33 32.48 -28.38
N TYR A 545 -29.68 32.79 -27.13
CA TYR A 545 -30.23 31.81 -26.19
C TYR A 545 -31.58 31.22 -26.67
N ILE A 546 -32.46 32.06 -27.24
CA ILE A 546 -33.74 31.62 -27.79
C ILE A 546 -33.55 30.76 -29.05
N VAL A 547 -32.55 31.06 -29.89
CA VAL A 547 -32.21 30.26 -31.07
C VAL A 547 -31.63 28.90 -30.67
N ALA A 548 -30.80 28.83 -29.63
CA ALA A 548 -30.24 27.58 -29.12
C ALA A 548 -31.29 26.63 -28.49
N LYS A 549 -32.47 27.14 -28.13
CA LYS A 549 -33.56 26.34 -27.55
C LYS A 549 -34.41 25.58 -28.57
N ARG A 550 -34.19 25.79 -29.88
CA ARG A 550 -34.88 25.05 -30.95
C ARG A 550 -33.94 24.04 -31.63
N GLY A 551 -33.70 22.92 -30.93
CA GLY A 551 -33.41 21.63 -31.56
C GLY A 551 -32.03 21.44 -32.19
N ILE A 552 -30.95 21.76 -31.47
CA ILE A 552 -29.58 21.38 -31.89
C ILE A 552 -28.96 20.53 -30.77
N ALA A 553 -28.23 19.47 -31.16
CA ALA A 553 -27.63 18.47 -30.28
C ALA A 553 -26.72 19.09 -29.20
N GLU A 554 -26.69 18.47 -28.01
CA GLU A 554 -26.05 18.99 -26.80
C GLU A 554 -24.58 19.40 -26.98
N SER A 555 -23.83 18.77 -27.89
CA SER A 555 -22.41 19.08 -28.11
C SER A 555 -22.14 20.46 -28.73
N ILE A 556 -23.11 21.09 -29.40
CA ILE A 556 -22.93 22.41 -30.04
C ILE A 556 -23.17 23.55 -29.04
N ARG A 557 -23.86 23.27 -27.94
CA ARG A 557 -24.30 24.27 -26.95
C ARG A 557 -23.13 24.79 -26.10
N GLU A 558 -22.17 23.92 -25.78
CA GLU A 558 -20.97 24.29 -25.02
C GLU A 558 -19.99 25.13 -25.86
N TYR A 559 -19.82 24.79 -27.14
CA TYR A 559 -18.99 25.57 -28.06
C TYR A 559 -19.51 26.99 -28.31
N LEU A 560 -20.83 27.17 -28.39
CA LEU A 560 -21.42 28.51 -28.57
C LEU A 560 -21.20 29.41 -27.34
N ILE A 561 -21.26 28.84 -26.13
CA ILE A 561 -21.00 29.57 -24.87
C ILE A 561 -19.53 30.03 -24.82
N LEU A 562 -18.59 29.14 -25.15
CA LEU A 562 -17.16 29.43 -25.23
C LEU A 562 -16.83 30.51 -26.27
N ILE A 563 -17.48 30.47 -27.45
CA ILE A 563 -17.27 31.48 -28.49
C ILE A 563 -17.81 32.85 -28.06
N THR A 564 -18.96 32.91 -27.40
CA THR A 564 -19.48 34.18 -26.85
C THR A 564 -18.62 34.74 -25.72
N PHE A 565 -18.02 33.88 -24.91
CA PHE A 565 -17.06 34.28 -23.88
C PHE A 565 -15.79 34.88 -24.50
N ALA A 566 -15.21 34.21 -25.51
CA ALA A 566 -14.01 34.69 -26.21
C ALA A 566 -14.23 36.05 -26.88
N ILE A 567 -15.39 36.27 -27.50
CA ILE A 567 -15.73 37.55 -28.14
C ILE A 567 -15.90 38.67 -27.09
N SER A 568 -16.47 38.35 -25.93
CA SER A 568 -16.67 39.32 -24.85
C SER A 568 -15.35 39.77 -24.22
N VAL A 569 -14.42 38.83 -24.00
CA VAL A 569 -13.05 39.13 -23.51
C VAL A 569 -12.27 39.96 -24.53
N LEU A 570 -12.39 39.64 -25.83
CA LEU A 570 -11.72 40.38 -26.90
C LEU A 570 -12.23 41.83 -27.03
N LEU A 571 -13.53 42.06 -26.85
CA LEU A 571 -14.14 43.40 -26.86
C LEU A 571 -13.74 44.24 -25.66
N ILE A 572 -13.59 43.64 -24.47
CA ILE A 572 -13.10 44.33 -23.27
C ILE A 572 -11.64 44.72 -23.45
N PHE A 573 -10.80 43.81 -23.96
CA PHE A 573 -9.39 44.09 -24.25
C PHE A 573 -9.18 45.25 -25.25
N ILE A 574 -10.09 45.41 -26.22
CA ILE A 574 -10.04 46.50 -27.20
C ILE A 574 -10.51 47.85 -26.59
N LEU A 575 -11.35 47.82 -25.55
CA LEU A 575 -11.98 49.02 -24.97
C LEU A 575 -11.29 49.54 -23.69
N THR A 576 -10.47 48.74 -23.02
CA THR A 576 -9.74 49.13 -21.80
C THR A 576 -8.27 49.41 -22.11
N ARG A 577 -7.79 50.62 -21.82
CA ARG A 577 -6.38 51.01 -22.02
C ARG A 577 -5.48 50.79 -20.79
N ASP A 578 -6.02 50.21 -19.72
CA ASP A 578 -5.32 50.01 -18.44
C ASP A 578 -5.52 48.58 -17.91
N GLU A 579 -4.46 48.01 -17.34
CA GLU A 579 -4.29 46.57 -17.06
C GLU A 579 -5.00 46.15 -15.74
N GLU A 580 -5.18 47.09 -14.80
CA GLU A 580 -5.86 46.84 -13.52
C GLU A 580 -7.38 46.72 -13.65
N ASP A 581 -8.00 47.55 -14.49
CA ASP A 581 -9.45 47.48 -14.75
C ASP A 581 -9.84 46.18 -15.48
N PHE A 582 -8.94 45.66 -16.32
CA PHE A 582 -9.11 44.36 -16.98
C PHE A 582 -9.13 43.20 -15.98
N ARG A 583 -8.24 43.21 -14.97
CA ARG A 583 -8.22 42.19 -13.91
C ARG A 583 -9.48 42.22 -13.04
N ARG A 584 -9.97 43.42 -12.67
CA ARG A 584 -11.20 43.56 -11.87
C ARG A 584 -12.44 43.07 -12.63
N ALA A 585 -12.51 43.33 -13.94
CA ALA A 585 -13.59 42.82 -14.78
C ALA A 585 -13.57 41.29 -14.91
N LEU A 586 -12.39 40.68 -15.04
CA LEU A 586 -12.21 39.22 -15.08
C LEU A 586 -12.70 38.53 -13.81
N ILE A 587 -12.39 39.08 -12.64
CA ILE A 587 -12.79 38.52 -11.34
C ILE A 587 -14.32 38.58 -11.18
N SER A 588 -14.95 39.69 -11.58
CA SER A 588 -16.42 39.84 -11.51
C SER A 588 -17.15 38.84 -12.41
N ILE A 589 -16.62 38.57 -13.61
CA ILE A 589 -17.22 37.62 -14.57
C ILE A 589 -17.00 36.18 -14.12
N ALA A 590 -15.83 35.84 -13.57
CA ALA A 590 -15.57 34.52 -13.00
C ALA A 590 -16.55 34.18 -11.86
N GLY A 591 -16.83 35.16 -10.99
CA GLY A 591 -17.86 35.01 -9.95
C GLY A 591 -19.27 34.77 -10.51
N GLY A 592 -19.63 35.47 -11.61
CA GLY A 592 -20.91 35.26 -12.29
C GLY A 592 -21.06 33.88 -12.94
N ILE A 593 -19.97 33.31 -13.47
CA ILE A 593 -19.95 31.97 -14.08
C ILE A 593 -20.10 30.89 -13.01
N ILE A 594 -19.38 31.01 -11.88
CA ILE A 594 -19.51 30.07 -10.76
C ILE A 594 -20.95 30.06 -10.24
N ALA A 595 -21.58 31.23 -10.09
CA ALA A 595 -22.98 31.33 -9.70
C ALA A 595 -23.94 30.68 -10.72
N ALA A 596 -23.69 30.85 -12.02
CA ALA A 596 -24.52 30.24 -13.06
C ALA A 596 -24.37 28.71 -13.12
N VAL A 597 -23.17 28.18 -12.89
CA VAL A 597 -22.90 26.74 -12.78
C VAL A 597 -23.60 26.18 -11.55
N PHE A 598 -23.53 26.87 -10.41
CA PHE A 598 -24.21 26.47 -9.18
C PHE A 598 -25.73 26.41 -9.37
N VAL A 599 -26.33 27.41 -10.01
CA VAL A 599 -27.77 27.41 -10.33
C VAL A 599 -28.12 26.27 -11.29
N SER A 600 -27.27 25.96 -12.27
CA SER A 600 -27.50 24.84 -13.19
C SER A 600 -27.39 23.47 -12.51
N VAL A 601 -26.53 23.32 -11.50
CA VAL A 601 -26.43 22.10 -10.67
C VAL A 601 -27.66 21.95 -9.79
N ILE A 602 -28.13 23.03 -9.16
CA ILE A 602 -29.35 23.05 -8.34
C ILE A 602 -30.60 22.70 -9.16
N ILE A 603 -30.71 23.19 -10.40
CA ILE A 603 -31.84 22.85 -11.28
C ILE A 603 -31.78 21.37 -11.68
N ARG A 604 -30.59 20.80 -11.94
CA ARG A 604 -30.42 19.38 -12.28
C ARG A 604 -30.73 18.44 -11.11
N THR A 605 -30.50 18.86 -9.86
CA THR A 605 -30.89 18.07 -8.68
C THR A 605 -32.39 18.16 -8.39
N ALA A 606 -33.04 19.28 -8.71
CA ALA A 606 -34.49 19.45 -8.55
C ALA A 606 -35.34 18.71 -9.61
N GLU A 607 -34.80 18.39 -10.79
CA GLU A 607 -35.49 17.59 -11.81
C GLU A 607 -35.35 16.06 -11.59
N LYS A 608 -34.48 15.62 -10.67
CA LYS A 608 -34.29 14.21 -10.29
C LYS A 608 -35.02 13.79 -9.01
N SER A 609 -35.68 14.72 -8.32
CA SER A 609 -36.64 14.49 -7.21
C SER A 609 -38.07 14.61 -7.72
#